data_AF-A0A218Z2D9-F1
#
_entry.id   AF-A0A218Z2D9-F1
#
_cell.length_a   1.000
_cell.length_b   1.000
_cell.length_c   1.000
_cell.angle_alpha   90.00
_cell.angle_beta   90.00
_cell.angle_gamma   90.00
#
_symmetry.space_group_name_H-M   'P 1'
#
loop_
_entity.id
_entity.type
_entity.pdbx_description
1 polymer ?
#
loop_
_entity_poly.entity_id
_entity_poly.type
_entity_poly.pdbx_seq_one_letter_code
_entity_poly.pdbx_strand_id
1 'polypeptide(L)'
;MVRFTISSLVLALCAYSNGVAGLDLDLSSEDSIKSVAKTIAYDMMTYYTGNLSGQIPGQLPGPPPNPNVLNAGYFWWEAGAMWGSLIDYWYYTGDTTYNAVVSQGLEFQVGENADYLPQNQTTGMGNDDQGFWGMSAMTAAELGFPDPPPDKPQWLALAQAVYNTQLQKVDDVCGGGLRWQAYSFLNGYDYKNSIANGCFFNIAARLAVYTGNATYADEASKIWDWMESVHLIDDSYNIFDGVPIASDKTCTEIRKPQFSYNAGVFLLGAAAMYKQTNGSAVWETRVNGLLNQTINVFFPEGIAYEVACEAALVHCTIDMFSYKAYLTRWMAATTKFAPFTYDRVIAALQTSARAAALQCSGSPADKPQGAGRMCGLSWSENSTWDGTSGVGQQMAALEVITSNLIQKAKDPLTNSTGGTSVGNPTAGTGDSSSQDPNAKDPKSAGDKAGAGILTAIVIAAVLAGLVWVSMPDEKMA
;
A
#
# COMPACT_ATOMS: atom_id res chain seq x y z
N MET A 1 14.02 35.17 62.67
CA MET A 1 13.88 33.76 62.26
C MET A 1 12.96 33.73 61.05
N VAL A 2 13.52 33.99 59.86
CA VAL A 2 12.76 34.11 58.61
C VAL A 2 12.83 32.76 57.92
N ARG A 3 11.73 31.99 57.97
CA ARG A 3 11.58 30.76 57.19
C ARG A 3 11.17 31.15 55.77
N PHE A 4 12.14 31.24 54.88
CA PHE A 4 11.88 31.23 53.44
C PHE A 4 11.40 29.83 53.06
N THR A 5 10.12 29.69 52.75
CA THR A 5 9.54 28.48 52.18
C THR A 5 9.90 28.40 50.70
N ILE A 6 10.87 27.55 50.40
CA ILE A 6 11.35 27.20 49.05
C ILE A 6 10.25 26.51 48.20
N SER A 7 9.09 26.17 48.78
CA SER A 7 8.02 25.41 48.11
C SER A 7 7.20 26.18 47.08
N SER A 8 7.23 27.52 47.04
CA SER A 8 6.42 28.28 46.07
C SER A 8 7.11 28.53 44.73
N LEU A 9 8.43 28.31 44.62
CA LEU A 9 9.17 28.47 43.36
C LEU A 9 9.25 27.17 42.54
N VAL A 10 9.06 26.00 43.15
CA VAL A 10 9.14 24.72 42.43
C VAL A 10 7.85 24.43 41.64
N LEU A 11 6.70 24.98 42.05
CA LEU A 11 5.46 24.85 41.27
C LEU A 11 5.37 25.79 40.06
N ALA A 12 6.18 26.87 40.02
CA ALA A 12 6.21 27.79 38.90
C ALA A 12 7.14 27.34 37.76
N LEU A 13 7.99 26.34 38.00
CA LEU A 13 8.85 25.72 36.97
C LEU A 13 8.22 24.53 36.24
N CYS A 14 7.05 24.04 36.69
CA CYS A 14 6.29 23.00 35.99
C CYS A 14 5.22 23.56 35.03
N ALA A 15 5.13 24.88 34.86
CA ALA A 15 4.20 25.56 33.96
C ALA A 15 4.88 26.10 32.68
N TYR A 16 6.08 25.64 32.35
CA TYR A 16 6.47 25.52 30.94
C TYR A 16 5.73 24.30 30.39
N SER A 17 4.44 24.44 30.15
CA SER A 17 3.86 23.73 29.02
C SER A 17 4.64 24.25 27.81
N ASN A 18 5.66 23.52 27.39
CA ASN A 18 6.09 23.59 26.01
C ASN A 18 4.81 23.31 25.24
N GLY A 19 4.15 24.35 24.74
CA GLY A 19 3.23 24.18 23.62
C GLY A 19 4.08 23.46 22.61
N VAL A 20 3.82 22.17 22.44
CA VAL A 20 4.58 21.35 21.52
C VAL A 20 4.17 21.89 20.15
N ALA A 21 5.00 22.79 19.61
CA ALA A 21 4.86 23.23 18.25
C ALA A 21 5.07 22.00 17.35
N GLY A 22 4.29 21.90 16.28
CA GLY A 22 4.51 20.88 15.26
C GLY A 22 5.93 20.95 14.68
N LEU A 23 6.26 20.04 13.79
CA LEU A 23 7.58 20.01 13.16
C LEU A 23 7.83 21.30 12.37
N ASP A 24 8.99 21.92 12.58
CA ASP A 24 9.39 23.15 11.88
C ASP A 24 9.85 22.80 10.45
N LEU A 25 9.01 23.13 9.47
CA LEU A 25 9.21 22.79 8.06
C LEU A 25 9.37 24.05 7.21
N ASP A 26 10.58 24.23 6.66
CA ASP A 26 10.89 25.21 5.63
C ASP A 26 11.01 24.54 4.27
N LEU A 27 9.98 24.68 3.44
CA LEU A 27 9.94 24.11 2.09
C LEU A 27 10.93 24.77 1.10
N SER A 28 11.57 25.88 1.46
CA SER A 28 12.64 26.49 0.65
C SER A 28 14.00 25.81 0.87
N SER A 29 14.14 25.03 1.95
CA SER A 29 15.37 24.35 2.34
C SER A 29 15.25 22.83 2.20
N GLU A 30 16.04 22.24 1.30
CA GLU A 30 16.10 20.77 1.17
C GLU A 30 16.50 20.09 2.47
N ASP A 31 17.42 20.70 3.21
CA ASP A 31 17.91 20.15 4.48
C ASP A 31 16.80 20.14 5.54
N SER A 32 15.94 21.17 5.55
CA SER A 32 14.75 21.18 6.42
C SER A 32 13.78 20.06 6.05
N ILE A 33 13.43 19.93 4.76
CA ILE A 33 12.53 18.86 4.28
C ILE A 33 13.09 17.48 4.63
N LYS A 34 14.38 17.22 4.35
CA LYS A 34 15.04 15.93 4.63
C LYS A 34 15.12 15.66 6.13
N SER A 35 15.37 16.68 6.96
CA SER A 35 15.43 16.54 8.42
C SER A 35 14.06 16.19 9.03
N VAL A 36 13.00 16.87 8.59
CA VAL A 36 11.62 16.58 9.01
C VAL A 36 11.22 15.18 8.55
N ALA A 37 11.44 14.85 7.27
CA ALA A 37 11.16 13.53 6.71
C ALA A 37 11.89 12.41 7.47
N LYS A 38 13.17 12.60 7.82
CA LYS A 38 13.94 11.62 8.60
C LYS A 38 13.32 11.37 9.98
N THR A 39 12.82 12.42 10.62
CA THR A 39 12.16 12.32 11.93
C THR A 39 10.87 11.51 11.82
N ILE A 40 10.02 11.82 10.84
CA ILE A 40 8.76 11.12 10.58
C ILE A 40 9.02 9.65 10.19
N ALA A 41 9.99 9.38 9.32
CA ALA A 41 10.36 8.02 8.93
C ALA A 41 10.86 7.20 10.12
N TYR A 42 11.65 7.82 11.02
CA TYR A 42 12.06 7.18 12.27
C TYR A 42 10.85 6.83 13.15
N ASP A 43 9.96 7.79 13.38
CA ASP A 43 8.79 7.59 14.23
C ASP A 43 7.81 6.56 13.63
N MET A 44 7.61 6.57 12.31
CA MET A 44 6.85 5.54 11.59
C MET A 44 7.45 4.14 11.81
N MET A 45 8.77 4.01 11.72
CA MET A 45 9.45 2.73 11.94
C MET A 45 9.37 2.21 13.38
N THR A 46 8.99 3.04 14.36
CA THR A 46 8.72 2.56 15.74
C THR A 46 7.43 1.73 15.86
N TYR A 47 6.58 1.71 14.83
CA TYR A 47 5.42 0.82 14.75
C TYR A 47 5.79 -0.56 14.20
N TYR A 48 6.88 -0.67 13.44
CA TYR A 48 7.28 -1.91 12.81
C TYR A 48 8.10 -2.80 13.75
N THR A 49 7.69 -4.07 13.86
CA THR A 49 8.38 -5.07 14.67
C THR A 49 8.91 -6.25 13.85
N GLY A 50 8.60 -6.32 12.55
CA GLY A 50 8.90 -7.50 11.71
C GLY A 50 10.38 -7.83 11.53
N ASN A 51 11.30 -6.90 11.82
CA ASN A 51 12.75 -7.15 11.81
C ASN A 51 13.30 -7.64 13.17
N LEU A 52 12.46 -7.77 14.19
CA LEU A 52 12.86 -8.34 15.48
C LEU A 52 12.85 -9.87 15.40
N SER A 53 13.72 -10.51 16.18
CA SER A 53 13.78 -11.98 16.26
C SER A 53 12.42 -12.58 16.65
N GLY A 54 11.96 -13.57 15.86
CA GLY A 54 10.69 -14.26 16.07
C GLY A 54 9.45 -13.53 15.52
N GLN A 55 9.63 -12.39 14.84
CA GLN A 55 8.57 -11.69 14.13
C GLN A 55 8.56 -12.05 12.63
N ILE A 56 7.56 -11.56 11.90
CA ILE A 56 7.37 -11.82 10.47
C ILE A 56 7.83 -10.57 9.68
N PRO A 57 8.94 -10.64 8.92
CA PRO A 57 9.40 -9.52 8.12
C PRO A 57 8.35 -9.08 7.10
N GLY A 58 8.22 -7.78 6.90
CA GLY A 58 7.28 -7.21 5.95
C GLY A 58 5.86 -7.04 6.49
N GLN A 59 5.54 -7.52 7.70
CA GLN A 59 4.24 -7.29 8.32
C GLN A 59 4.30 -6.27 9.45
N LEU A 60 3.29 -5.41 9.47
CA LEU A 60 2.98 -4.58 10.62
C LEU A 60 2.25 -5.42 11.70
N PRO A 61 2.25 -5.00 12.98
CA PRO A 61 1.42 -5.65 14.00
C PRO A 61 -0.05 -5.66 13.56
N GLY A 62 -0.75 -6.77 13.75
CA GLY A 62 -2.13 -6.94 13.29
C GLY A 62 -2.41 -8.36 12.75
N PRO A 63 -3.49 -8.54 11.97
CA PRO A 63 -4.48 -7.55 11.57
C PRO A 63 -5.55 -7.27 12.64
N PRO A 64 -6.25 -6.11 12.56
CA PRO A 64 -7.41 -5.86 13.40
C PRO A 64 -8.60 -6.76 12.99
N PRO A 65 -9.59 -6.99 13.88
CA PRO A 65 -10.75 -7.82 13.56
C PRO A 65 -11.63 -7.26 12.42
N ASN A 66 -11.65 -5.94 12.26
CA ASN A 66 -12.32 -5.21 11.18
C ASN A 66 -11.72 -3.79 11.07
N PRO A 67 -11.91 -3.08 9.96
CA PRO A 67 -11.24 -1.80 9.71
C PRO A 67 -11.65 -0.64 10.64
N ASN A 68 -12.75 -0.77 11.40
CA ASN A 68 -13.15 0.24 12.39
C ASN A 68 -12.44 0.08 13.74
N VAL A 69 -11.66 -0.98 13.94
CA VAL A 69 -10.88 -1.18 15.18
C VAL A 69 -9.48 -0.59 14.99
N LEU A 70 -9.32 0.67 15.43
CA LEU A 70 -8.14 1.49 15.13
C LEU A 70 -6.91 1.19 15.99
N ASN A 71 -7.04 0.36 17.03
CA ASN A 71 -6.00 0.10 18.03
C ASN A 71 -5.61 -1.38 18.12
N ALA A 72 -5.84 -2.16 17.06
CA ALA A 72 -5.55 -3.59 17.00
C ALA A 72 -4.58 -3.97 15.87
N GLY A 73 -3.80 -3.01 15.38
CA GLY A 73 -2.83 -3.22 14.31
C GLY A 73 -3.36 -2.83 12.93
N TYR A 74 -2.71 -3.36 11.89
CA TYR A 74 -2.85 -2.95 10.50
C TYR A 74 -3.08 -4.16 9.61
N PHE A 75 -3.80 -4.00 8.50
CA PHE A 75 -3.95 -5.05 7.51
C PHE A 75 -2.65 -5.24 6.71
N TRP A 76 -2.52 -6.41 6.08
CA TRP A 76 -1.30 -6.81 5.39
C TRP A 76 -0.88 -5.86 4.26
N TRP A 77 -1.86 -5.34 3.50
CA TRP A 77 -1.59 -4.42 2.39
C TRP A 77 -0.97 -3.09 2.83
N GLU A 78 -1.33 -2.59 4.02
CA GLU A 78 -0.83 -1.30 4.52
C GLU A 78 0.68 -1.36 4.79
N ALA A 79 1.21 -2.54 5.15
CA ALA A 79 2.65 -2.76 5.22
C ALA A 79 3.30 -2.69 3.83
N GLY A 80 2.70 -3.29 2.82
CA GLY A 80 3.12 -3.16 1.41
C GLY A 80 3.20 -1.71 0.95
N ALA A 81 2.22 -0.90 1.36
CA ALA A 81 2.18 0.52 1.08
C ALA A 81 3.23 1.33 1.86
N MET A 82 3.47 0.99 3.14
CA MET A 82 4.54 1.57 3.97
C MET A 82 5.92 1.33 3.36
N TRP A 83 6.17 0.14 2.80
CA TRP A 83 7.45 -0.13 2.10
C TRP A 83 7.64 0.76 0.88
N GLY A 84 6.57 1.00 0.11
CA GLY A 84 6.57 2.01 -0.95
C GLY A 84 6.95 3.40 -0.42
N SER A 85 6.46 3.79 0.76
CA SER A 85 6.78 5.08 1.40
C SER A 85 8.24 5.22 1.80
N LEU A 86 8.86 4.14 2.22
CA LEU A 86 10.28 4.13 2.53
C LEU A 86 11.17 4.08 1.27
N ILE A 87 10.67 3.53 0.15
CA ILE A 87 11.34 3.63 -1.15
C ILE A 87 11.36 5.10 -1.62
N ASP A 88 10.23 5.80 -1.55
CA ASP A 88 10.16 7.21 -1.92
C ASP A 88 11.02 8.07 -0.98
N TYR A 89 10.98 7.81 0.33
CA TYR A 89 11.86 8.45 1.30
C TYR A 89 13.34 8.34 0.88
N TRP A 90 13.80 7.13 0.56
CA TRP A 90 15.17 6.92 0.07
C TRP A 90 15.42 7.70 -1.23
N TYR A 91 14.49 7.64 -2.18
CA TYR A 91 14.62 8.29 -3.47
C TYR A 91 14.72 9.82 -3.36
N TYR A 92 13.92 10.46 -2.50
CA TYR A 92 13.93 11.91 -2.33
C TYR A 92 15.07 12.41 -1.45
N THR A 93 15.47 11.64 -0.43
CA THR A 93 16.43 12.11 0.58
C THR A 93 17.84 11.59 0.37
N GLY A 94 18.00 10.45 -0.30
CA GLY A 94 19.25 9.71 -0.41
C GLY A 94 19.61 8.93 0.86
N ASP A 95 18.78 8.94 1.91
CA ASP A 95 19.03 8.22 3.15
C ASP A 95 18.75 6.72 2.97
N THR A 96 19.79 5.91 3.15
CA THR A 96 19.74 4.45 2.98
C THR A 96 19.41 3.68 4.27
N THR A 97 19.11 4.37 5.38
CA THR A 97 18.94 3.77 6.72
C THR A 97 17.95 2.60 6.72
N TYR A 98 16.88 2.68 5.93
CA TYR A 98 15.81 1.68 5.91
C TYR A 98 15.85 0.72 4.72
N ASN A 99 16.80 0.87 3.78
CA ASN A 99 16.78 0.09 2.53
C ASN A 99 16.86 -1.43 2.77
N ALA A 100 17.68 -1.85 3.73
CA ALA A 100 17.83 -3.28 4.05
C ALA A 100 16.54 -3.88 4.63
N VAL A 101 15.83 -3.16 5.51
CA VAL A 101 14.59 -3.65 6.11
C VAL A 101 13.42 -3.60 5.12
N VAL A 102 13.40 -2.61 4.23
CA VAL A 102 12.45 -2.53 3.11
C VAL A 102 12.64 -3.74 2.19
N SER A 103 13.88 -4.03 1.78
CA SER A 103 14.17 -5.19 0.91
C SER A 103 13.74 -6.49 1.57
N GLN A 104 14.13 -6.68 2.84
CA GLN A 104 13.74 -7.86 3.61
C GLN A 104 12.22 -8.03 3.69
N GLY A 105 11.47 -6.93 3.94
CA GLY A 105 10.02 -6.96 4.04
C GLY A 105 9.34 -7.32 2.72
N LEU A 106 9.76 -6.67 1.62
CA LEU A 106 9.26 -6.94 0.28
C LEU A 106 9.56 -8.36 -0.18
N GLU A 107 10.77 -8.86 0.04
CA GLU A 107 11.20 -10.21 -0.36
C GLU A 107 10.53 -11.32 0.47
N PHE A 108 10.24 -11.07 1.76
CA PHE A 108 9.63 -12.08 2.61
C PHE A 108 8.15 -12.34 2.26
N GLN A 109 7.45 -11.32 1.78
CA GLN A 109 6.00 -11.38 1.52
C GLN A 109 5.64 -11.80 0.10
N VAL A 110 6.61 -12.16 -0.75
CA VAL A 110 6.38 -12.49 -2.18
C VAL A 110 5.54 -13.74 -2.41
N GLY A 111 5.38 -14.61 -1.40
CA GLY A 111 4.70 -15.89 -1.52
C GLY A 111 5.50 -16.95 -2.27
N GLU A 112 4.97 -18.17 -2.29
CA GLU A 112 5.64 -19.35 -2.84
C GLU A 112 5.91 -19.23 -4.35
N ASN A 113 5.05 -18.48 -5.05
CA ASN A 113 5.11 -18.28 -6.51
C ASN A 113 5.76 -16.94 -6.91
N ALA A 114 6.25 -16.16 -5.96
CA ALA A 114 6.80 -14.82 -6.18
C ALA A 114 5.84 -13.87 -6.93
N ASP A 115 4.60 -13.79 -6.45
CA ASP A 115 3.49 -13.05 -7.06
C ASP A 115 2.69 -12.20 -6.06
N TYR A 116 3.16 -12.11 -4.81
CA TYR A 116 2.47 -11.46 -3.70
C TYR A 116 1.09 -12.08 -3.37
N LEU A 117 0.92 -13.38 -3.60
CA LEU A 117 -0.21 -14.17 -3.10
C LEU A 117 0.23 -15.21 -2.04
N PRO A 118 0.88 -14.80 -0.94
CA PRO A 118 1.30 -15.74 0.10
C PRO A 118 0.11 -16.46 0.73
N GLN A 119 0.20 -17.78 0.89
CA GLN A 119 -0.91 -18.61 1.36
C GLN A 119 -1.48 -18.14 2.72
N ASN A 120 -0.63 -17.62 3.61
CA ASN A 120 -1.03 -17.14 4.94
C ASN A 120 -1.93 -15.89 4.92
N GLN A 121 -2.05 -15.19 3.79
CA GLN A 121 -2.87 -13.98 3.65
C GLN A 121 -4.21 -14.23 2.94
N THR A 122 -4.50 -15.50 2.59
CA THR A 122 -5.65 -15.91 1.79
C THR A 122 -7.01 -15.44 2.34
N THR A 123 -7.17 -15.32 3.66
CA THR A 123 -8.46 -14.98 4.30
C THR A 123 -8.85 -13.51 4.20
N GLY A 124 -7.96 -12.65 3.71
CA GLY A 124 -8.22 -11.22 3.52
C GLY A 124 -7.59 -10.66 2.24
N MET A 125 -7.34 -11.51 1.24
CA MET A 125 -6.62 -11.13 0.03
C MET A 125 -7.56 -10.50 -1.01
N GLY A 126 -7.52 -9.18 -1.13
CA GLY A 126 -8.02 -8.42 -2.26
C GLY A 126 -7.03 -8.33 -3.43
N ASN A 127 -7.54 -8.00 -4.61
CA ASN A 127 -6.69 -7.63 -5.75
C ASN A 127 -6.03 -6.26 -5.51
N ASP A 128 -6.67 -5.37 -4.76
CA ASP A 128 -6.07 -4.16 -4.22
C ASP A 128 -4.95 -4.46 -3.22
N ASP A 129 -5.13 -5.40 -2.29
CA ASP A 129 -4.07 -5.81 -1.36
C ASP A 129 -2.81 -6.24 -2.12
N GLN A 130 -2.95 -7.20 -3.03
CA GLN A 130 -1.88 -7.66 -3.91
C GLN A 130 -1.30 -6.51 -4.76
N GLY A 131 -2.18 -5.63 -5.24
CA GLY A 131 -1.85 -4.47 -6.07
C GLY A 131 -0.92 -3.49 -5.37
N PHE A 132 -1.13 -3.19 -4.09
CA PHE A 132 -0.24 -2.29 -3.34
C PHE A 132 1.19 -2.83 -3.22
N TRP A 133 1.36 -4.13 -2.99
CA TRP A 133 2.69 -4.76 -3.02
C TRP A 133 3.33 -4.72 -4.41
N GLY A 134 2.54 -5.02 -5.45
CA GLY A 134 2.97 -4.92 -6.84
C GLY A 134 3.39 -3.50 -7.25
N MET A 135 2.65 -2.48 -6.81
CA MET A 135 2.97 -1.07 -7.05
C MET A 135 4.25 -0.64 -6.31
N SER A 136 4.47 -1.12 -5.09
CA SER A 136 5.74 -0.87 -4.37
C SER A 136 6.93 -1.51 -5.08
N ALA A 137 6.79 -2.74 -5.59
CA ALA A 137 7.82 -3.38 -6.41
C ALA A 137 8.04 -2.63 -7.74
N MET A 138 6.97 -2.17 -8.40
CA MET A 138 7.07 -1.34 -9.61
C MET A 138 7.83 -0.04 -9.31
N THR A 139 7.56 0.61 -8.19
CA THR A 139 8.25 1.83 -7.76
C THR A 139 9.73 1.56 -7.47
N ALA A 140 10.05 0.43 -6.82
CA ALA A 140 11.44 0.03 -6.59
C ALA A 140 12.23 -0.08 -7.90
N ALA A 141 11.65 -0.72 -8.92
CA ALA A 141 12.27 -0.83 -10.24
C ALA A 141 12.45 0.55 -10.93
N GLU A 142 11.40 1.38 -10.91
CA GLU A 142 11.39 2.71 -11.52
C GLU A 142 12.39 3.68 -10.87
N LEU A 143 12.56 3.63 -9.56
CA LEU A 143 13.41 4.58 -8.84
C LEU A 143 14.86 4.09 -8.69
N GLY A 144 15.16 2.88 -9.18
CA GLY A 144 16.49 2.26 -9.08
C GLY A 144 16.85 1.89 -7.64
N PHE A 145 15.84 1.47 -6.86
CA PHE A 145 16.06 0.94 -5.51
C PHE A 145 17.00 -0.28 -5.59
N PRO A 146 17.88 -0.52 -4.60
CA PRO A 146 18.84 -1.62 -4.66
C PRO A 146 18.17 -2.95 -5.01
N ASP A 147 18.71 -3.63 -6.02
CA ASP A 147 18.15 -4.89 -6.49
C ASP A 147 18.33 -6.01 -5.46
N PRO A 148 17.37 -6.95 -5.38
CA PRO A 148 17.53 -8.20 -4.63
C PRO A 148 18.73 -9.00 -5.13
N PRO A 149 19.27 -9.92 -4.32
CA PRO A 149 20.25 -10.91 -4.79
C PRO A 149 19.78 -11.62 -6.07
N PRO A 150 20.68 -12.01 -7.00
CA PRO A 150 20.27 -12.59 -8.29
C PRO A 150 19.45 -13.89 -8.20
N ASP A 151 19.52 -14.61 -7.08
CA ASP A 151 18.73 -15.82 -6.79
C ASP A 151 17.33 -15.52 -6.19
N LYS A 152 17.00 -14.24 -5.98
CA LYS A 152 15.72 -13.77 -5.46
C LYS A 152 14.87 -13.11 -6.57
N PRO A 153 13.53 -13.15 -6.43
CA PRO A 153 12.64 -12.43 -7.34
C PRO A 153 13.00 -10.94 -7.39
N GLN A 154 13.12 -10.41 -8.59
CA GLN A 154 13.50 -9.03 -8.83
C GLN A 154 12.27 -8.12 -8.84
N TRP A 155 12.44 -6.84 -8.51
CA TRP A 155 11.33 -5.87 -8.40
C TRP A 155 10.44 -5.79 -9.64
N LEU A 156 11.05 -5.70 -10.84
CA LEU A 156 10.28 -5.68 -12.09
C LEU A 156 9.52 -7.00 -12.32
N ALA A 157 10.16 -8.15 -12.04
CA ALA A 157 9.51 -9.46 -12.18
C ALA A 157 8.32 -9.62 -11.22
N LEU A 158 8.42 -9.11 -9.99
CA LEU A 158 7.32 -9.11 -9.02
C LEU A 158 6.14 -8.25 -9.49
N ALA A 159 6.40 -7.05 -10.03
CA ALA A 159 5.35 -6.22 -10.61
C ALA A 159 4.67 -6.91 -11.82
N GLN A 160 5.44 -7.58 -12.68
CA GLN A 160 4.91 -8.38 -13.79
C GLN A 160 4.08 -9.58 -13.31
N ALA A 161 4.48 -10.23 -12.20
CA ALA A 161 3.73 -11.33 -11.61
C ALA A 161 2.35 -10.89 -11.10
N VAL A 162 2.29 -9.76 -10.39
CA VAL A 162 1.03 -9.17 -9.93
C VAL A 162 0.14 -8.82 -11.11
N TYR A 163 0.68 -8.15 -12.14
CA TYR A 163 -0.07 -7.87 -13.36
C TYR A 163 -0.63 -9.14 -14.01
N ASN A 164 0.21 -10.16 -14.22
CA ASN A 164 -0.20 -11.37 -14.94
C ASN A 164 -1.25 -12.18 -14.17
N THR A 165 -1.10 -12.30 -12.84
CA THR A 165 -2.09 -13.00 -12.00
C THR A 165 -3.41 -12.24 -11.92
N GLN A 166 -3.40 -10.90 -11.92
CA GLN A 166 -4.61 -10.08 -11.94
C GLN A 166 -5.30 -10.13 -13.31
N LEU A 167 -4.54 -10.07 -14.41
CA LEU A 167 -5.10 -10.15 -15.76
C LEU A 167 -5.95 -11.42 -15.96
N GLN A 168 -5.53 -12.56 -15.39
CA GLN A 168 -6.29 -13.81 -15.44
C GLN A 168 -7.61 -13.78 -14.65
N LYS A 169 -7.76 -12.85 -13.71
CA LYS A 169 -8.96 -12.69 -12.86
C LYS A 169 -9.97 -11.68 -13.42
N VAL A 170 -9.62 -10.97 -14.49
CA VAL A 170 -10.57 -10.10 -15.21
C VAL A 170 -11.62 -11.00 -15.87
N ASP A 171 -12.89 -10.80 -15.53
CA ASP A 171 -14.02 -11.58 -16.08
C ASP A 171 -15.03 -10.66 -16.81
N ASP A 172 -15.87 -11.26 -17.66
CA ASP A 172 -16.87 -10.54 -18.46
C ASP A 172 -18.11 -10.09 -17.64
N VAL A 173 -18.18 -10.41 -16.33
CA VAL A 173 -19.29 -9.95 -15.50
C VAL A 173 -19.26 -8.43 -15.42
N CYS A 174 -20.40 -7.78 -15.60
CA CYS A 174 -20.45 -6.32 -15.74
C CYS A 174 -19.61 -5.77 -16.91
N GLY A 175 -19.39 -6.56 -17.96
CA GLY A 175 -18.69 -6.14 -19.16
C GLY A 175 -17.16 -6.04 -19.02
N GLY A 176 -16.58 -6.60 -17.95
CA GLY A 176 -15.14 -6.53 -17.68
C GLY A 176 -14.83 -6.19 -16.22
N GLY A 177 -13.58 -5.79 -15.96
CA GLY A 177 -13.12 -5.30 -14.67
C GLY A 177 -12.80 -6.39 -13.64
N LEU A 178 -11.93 -6.05 -12.70
CA LEU A 178 -11.59 -6.88 -11.56
C LEU A 178 -12.63 -6.78 -10.44
N ARG A 179 -12.84 -7.90 -9.77
CA ARG A 179 -13.51 -7.94 -8.46
C ARG A 179 -12.57 -7.40 -7.39
N TRP A 180 -13.15 -6.93 -6.29
CA TRP A 180 -12.38 -6.51 -5.13
C TRP A 180 -11.54 -7.68 -4.59
N GLN A 181 -12.20 -8.78 -4.22
CA GLN A 181 -11.53 -9.93 -3.62
C GLN A 181 -10.80 -10.79 -4.66
N ALA A 182 -9.62 -11.31 -4.32
CA ALA A 182 -8.84 -12.18 -5.20
C ALA A 182 -9.43 -13.59 -5.32
N TYR A 183 -10.17 -14.04 -4.31
CA TYR A 183 -10.72 -15.39 -4.23
C TYR A 183 -12.24 -15.41 -4.07
N SER A 184 -12.90 -16.36 -4.73
CA SER A 184 -14.37 -16.40 -4.84
C SER A 184 -15.12 -16.70 -3.55
N PHE A 185 -14.44 -17.22 -2.53
CA PHE A 185 -15.04 -17.52 -1.22
C PHE A 185 -14.95 -16.35 -0.23
N LEU A 186 -14.28 -15.25 -0.59
CA LEU A 186 -14.14 -14.09 0.28
C LEU A 186 -15.37 -13.19 0.19
N ASN A 187 -15.72 -12.59 1.33
CA ASN A 187 -16.78 -11.60 1.39
C ASN A 187 -16.40 -10.35 0.59
N GLY A 188 -17.28 -9.89 -0.29
CA GLY A 188 -16.99 -8.79 -1.23
C GLY A 188 -16.47 -9.25 -2.60
N TYR A 189 -16.40 -10.55 -2.89
CA TYR A 189 -16.12 -11.03 -4.25
C TYR A 189 -17.22 -10.67 -5.25
N ASP A 190 -18.43 -10.35 -4.77
CA ASP A 190 -19.56 -9.80 -5.51
C ASP A 190 -19.50 -8.26 -5.66
N TYR A 191 -18.37 -7.63 -5.35
CA TYR A 191 -18.14 -6.20 -5.51
C TYR A 191 -16.99 -5.94 -6.48
N LYS A 192 -17.19 -5.10 -7.50
CA LYS A 192 -16.10 -4.58 -8.34
C LYS A 192 -15.83 -3.13 -7.96
N ASN A 193 -14.65 -2.87 -7.42
CA ASN A 193 -14.31 -1.55 -6.88
C ASN A 193 -13.23 -0.85 -7.71
N SER A 194 -13.18 0.46 -7.56
CA SER A 194 -12.24 1.31 -8.28
C SER A 194 -10.81 1.05 -7.88
N ILE A 195 -10.52 0.70 -6.62
CA ILE A 195 -9.14 0.51 -6.18
C ILE A 195 -8.50 -0.75 -6.78
N ALA A 196 -9.18 -1.90 -6.84
CA ALA A 196 -8.62 -3.10 -7.45
C ALA A 196 -8.30 -2.88 -8.93
N ASN A 197 -9.22 -2.24 -9.64
CA ASN A 197 -9.06 -1.88 -11.05
C ASN A 197 -8.00 -0.78 -11.25
N GLY A 198 -7.93 0.18 -10.34
CA GLY A 198 -6.96 1.26 -10.33
C GLY A 198 -5.53 0.76 -10.11
N CYS A 199 -5.31 -0.15 -9.18
CA CYS A 199 -4.01 -0.81 -8.97
C CYS A 199 -3.56 -1.54 -10.24
N PHE A 200 -4.44 -2.35 -10.84
CA PHE A 200 -4.12 -3.06 -12.08
C PHE A 200 -3.83 -2.10 -13.24
N PHE A 201 -4.68 -1.08 -13.44
CA PHE A 201 -4.47 -0.03 -14.43
C PHE A 201 -3.13 0.69 -14.24
N ASN A 202 -2.80 1.06 -13.00
CA ASN A 202 -1.57 1.76 -12.66
C ASN A 202 -0.32 0.92 -12.96
N ILE A 203 -0.32 -0.35 -12.53
CA ILE A 203 0.78 -1.29 -12.81
C ILE A 203 0.91 -1.51 -14.32
N ALA A 204 -0.19 -1.75 -15.03
CA ALA A 204 -0.18 -1.96 -16.48
C ALA A 204 0.39 -0.75 -17.22
N ALA A 205 -0.11 0.46 -16.94
CA ALA A 205 0.38 1.69 -17.57
C ALA A 205 1.89 1.93 -17.32
N ARG A 206 2.35 1.66 -16.09
CA ARG A 206 3.76 1.82 -15.70
C ARG A 206 4.67 0.76 -16.30
N LEU A 207 4.22 -0.49 -16.35
CA LEU A 207 4.92 -1.55 -17.09
C LEU A 207 5.03 -1.22 -18.58
N ALA A 208 4.00 -0.61 -19.18
CA ALA A 208 4.07 -0.16 -20.57
C ALA A 208 5.19 0.87 -20.78
N VAL A 209 5.30 1.87 -19.90
CA VAL A 209 6.38 2.87 -19.94
C VAL A 209 7.75 2.23 -19.70
N TYR A 210 7.86 1.39 -18.67
CA TYR A 210 9.15 0.81 -18.26
C TYR A 210 9.71 -0.14 -19.32
N THR A 211 8.83 -0.94 -19.95
CA THR A 211 9.24 -2.02 -20.86
C THR A 211 9.14 -1.65 -22.33
N GLY A 212 8.33 -0.64 -22.68
CA GLY A 212 7.95 -0.32 -24.06
C GLY A 212 6.97 -1.32 -24.69
N ASN A 213 6.46 -2.30 -23.94
CA ASN A 213 5.54 -3.32 -24.46
C ASN A 213 4.09 -2.77 -24.54
N ALA A 214 3.56 -2.69 -25.76
CA ALA A 214 2.23 -2.17 -26.03
C ALA A 214 1.10 -2.99 -25.40
N THR A 215 1.26 -4.29 -25.15
CA THR A 215 0.20 -5.13 -24.56
C THR A 215 -0.21 -4.63 -23.18
N TYR A 216 0.73 -4.14 -22.38
CA TYR A 216 0.40 -3.54 -21.08
C TYR A 216 -0.45 -2.26 -21.24
N ALA A 217 -0.15 -1.44 -22.25
CA ALA A 217 -0.93 -0.23 -22.56
C ALA A 217 -2.34 -0.56 -23.08
N ASP A 218 -2.47 -1.65 -23.85
CA ASP A 218 -3.77 -2.12 -24.35
C ASP A 218 -4.67 -2.57 -23.19
N GLU A 219 -4.15 -3.36 -22.25
CA GLU A 219 -4.92 -3.78 -21.07
C GLU A 219 -5.24 -2.60 -20.14
N ALA A 220 -4.31 -1.66 -19.96
CA ALA A 220 -4.57 -0.43 -19.22
C ALA A 220 -5.72 0.38 -19.84
N SER A 221 -5.76 0.49 -21.17
CA SER A 221 -6.82 1.19 -21.89
C SER A 221 -8.17 0.51 -21.72
N LYS A 222 -8.22 -0.84 -21.80
CA LYS A 222 -9.47 -1.59 -21.58
C LYS A 222 -10.07 -1.37 -20.19
N ILE A 223 -9.22 -1.30 -19.15
CA ILE A 223 -9.69 -1.05 -17.79
C ILE A 223 -10.21 0.37 -17.65
N TRP A 224 -9.53 1.36 -18.22
CA TRP A 224 -10.04 2.72 -18.27
C TRP A 224 -11.42 2.78 -18.93
N ASP A 225 -11.54 2.20 -20.12
CA ASP A 225 -12.78 2.22 -20.89
C ASP A 225 -13.90 1.47 -20.15
N TRP A 226 -13.57 0.38 -19.43
CA TRP A 226 -14.50 -0.30 -18.54
C TRP A 226 -14.98 0.60 -17.41
N MET A 227 -14.07 1.29 -16.71
CA MET A 227 -14.40 2.21 -15.62
C MET A 227 -15.35 3.33 -16.04
N GLU A 228 -15.17 3.89 -17.25
CA GLU A 228 -16.09 4.85 -17.87
C GLU A 228 -17.44 4.19 -18.20
N SER A 229 -17.44 2.98 -18.76
CA SER A 229 -18.66 2.27 -19.18
C SER A 229 -19.60 1.91 -18.02
N VAL A 230 -19.05 1.64 -16.83
CA VAL A 230 -19.83 1.40 -15.60
C VAL A 230 -20.04 2.66 -14.76
N HIS A 231 -19.62 3.83 -15.27
CA HIS A 231 -19.74 5.14 -14.63
C HIS A 231 -19.05 5.22 -13.26
N LEU A 232 -18.01 4.43 -13.03
CA LEU A 232 -17.12 4.62 -11.87
C LEU A 232 -16.19 5.80 -12.07
N ILE A 233 -15.82 6.09 -13.32
CA ILE A 233 -15.34 7.40 -13.75
C ILE A 233 -16.49 8.07 -14.51
N ASP A 234 -16.96 9.22 -14.01
CA ASP A 234 -18.01 9.99 -14.69
C ASP A 234 -17.46 11.08 -15.62
N ASP A 235 -18.34 11.76 -16.36
CA ASP A 235 -17.98 12.83 -17.30
C ASP A 235 -17.27 14.03 -16.64
N SER A 236 -17.40 14.16 -15.31
CA SER A 236 -16.72 15.19 -14.51
C SER A 236 -15.43 14.67 -13.86
N TYR A 237 -14.99 13.47 -14.23
CA TYR A 237 -13.81 12.78 -13.69
C TYR A 237 -13.89 12.51 -12.18
N ASN A 238 -15.10 12.42 -11.60
CA ASN A 238 -15.26 11.83 -10.27
C ASN A 238 -14.87 10.35 -10.33
N ILE A 239 -14.23 9.85 -9.28
CA ILE A 239 -13.96 8.42 -9.14
C ILE A 239 -14.73 7.89 -7.93
N PHE A 240 -15.78 7.13 -8.20
CA PHE A 240 -16.63 6.52 -7.18
C PHE A 240 -16.03 5.20 -6.66
N ASP A 241 -16.53 4.68 -5.55
CA ASP A 241 -15.91 3.55 -4.86
C ASP A 241 -16.01 2.22 -5.60
N GLY A 242 -17.19 1.91 -6.15
CA GLY A 242 -17.42 0.62 -6.79
C GLY A 242 -18.88 0.33 -7.10
N VAL A 243 -19.11 -0.87 -7.60
CA VAL A 243 -20.40 -1.39 -8.04
C VAL A 243 -20.59 -2.81 -7.51
N PRO A 244 -21.71 -3.12 -6.83
CA PRO A 244 -22.07 -4.50 -6.53
C PRO A 244 -22.54 -5.19 -7.80
N ILE A 245 -22.27 -6.49 -7.88
CA ILE A 245 -22.73 -7.35 -8.96
C ILE A 245 -24.14 -7.80 -8.62
N ALA A 246 -25.12 -7.32 -9.39
CA ALA A 246 -26.50 -7.72 -9.24
C ALA A 246 -26.73 -9.19 -9.65
N SER A 247 -27.88 -9.75 -9.27
CA SER A 247 -28.23 -11.15 -9.56
C SER A 247 -28.31 -11.47 -11.05
N ASP A 248 -28.59 -10.47 -11.90
CA ASP A 248 -28.59 -10.55 -13.35
C ASP A 248 -27.20 -10.30 -13.98
N LYS A 249 -26.15 -10.20 -13.14
CA LYS A 249 -24.75 -9.94 -13.51
C LYS A 249 -24.50 -8.54 -14.09
N THR A 250 -25.40 -7.59 -13.86
CA THR A 250 -25.19 -6.16 -14.18
C THR A 250 -24.60 -5.39 -12.99
N CYS A 251 -23.97 -4.25 -13.27
CA CYS A 251 -23.34 -3.38 -12.26
C CYS A 251 -23.85 -1.94 -12.41
N THR A 252 -25.13 -1.72 -12.11
CA THR A 252 -25.77 -0.40 -12.30
C THR A 252 -25.83 0.45 -11.04
N GLU A 253 -25.62 -0.14 -9.85
CA GLU A 253 -25.72 0.56 -8.57
C GLU A 253 -24.36 1.13 -8.12
N ILE A 254 -24.10 2.39 -8.45
CA ILE A 254 -22.81 3.03 -8.11
C ILE A 254 -22.77 3.39 -6.62
N ARG A 255 -21.75 2.90 -5.90
CA ARG A 255 -21.39 3.35 -4.56
C ARG A 255 -20.58 4.65 -4.68
N LYS A 256 -21.22 5.77 -4.36
CA LYS A 256 -20.67 7.12 -4.58
C LYS A 256 -19.69 7.70 -3.54
N PRO A 257 -19.31 7.05 -2.42
CA PRO A 257 -18.20 7.55 -1.63
C PRO A 257 -16.97 7.79 -2.50
N GLN A 258 -16.24 8.88 -2.24
CA GLN A 258 -15.03 9.23 -2.95
C GLN A 258 -13.87 9.19 -1.96
N PHE A 259 -12.86 8.38 -2.28
CA PHE A 259 -11.66 8.21 -1.47
C PHE A 259 -10.46 8.72 -2.26
N SER A 260 -9.57 9.47 -1.62
CA SER A 260 -8.55 10.23 -2.36
C SER A 260 -7.57 9.35 -3.13
N TYR A 261 -7.25 8.17 -2.60
CA TYR A 261 -6.36 7.21 -3.22
C TYR A 261 -6.89 6.68 -4.58
N ASN A 262 -8.21 6.60 -4.78
CA ASN A 262 -8.79 6.23 -6.08
C ASN A 262 -8.46 7.32 -7.10
N ALA A 263 -8.64 8.59 -6.74
CA ALA A 263 -8.28 9.71 -7.61
C ALA A 263 -6.76 9.73 -7.92
N GLY A 264 -5.92 9.49 -6.92
CA GLY A 264 -4.46 9.44 -7.08
C GLY A 264 -3.97 8.29 -7.96
N VAL A 265 -4.49 7.06 -7.78
CA VAL A 265 -4.01 5.87 -8.51
C VAL A 265 -4.30 5.97 -10.01
N PHE A 266 -5.50 6.45 -10.37
CA PHE A 266 -5.89 6.68 -11.75
C PHE A 266 -5.18 7.88 -12.37
N LEU A 267 -4.92 8.95 -11.60
CA LEU A 267 -4.16 10.10 -12.10
C LEU A 267 -2.73 9.69 -12.53
N LEU A 268 -2.03 8.93 -11.69
CA LEU A 268 -0.69 8.44 -12.03
C LEU A 268 -0.72 7.47 -13.22
N GLY A 269 -1.67 6.54 -13.25
CA GLY A 269 -1.81 5.62 -14.38
C GLY A 269 -2.12 6.36 -15.70
N ALA A 270 -3.00 7.35 -15.67
CA ALA A 270 -3.32 8.18 -16.85
C ALA A 270 -2.11 8.99 -17.32
N ALA A 271 -1.30 9.51 -16.39
CA ALA A 271 -0.07 10.21 -16.75
C ALA A 271 0.98 9.27 -17.34
N ALA A 272 1.11 8.04 -16.82
CA ALA A 272 1.95 7.01 -17.42
C ALA A 272 1.48 6.68 -18.85
N MET A 273 0.17 6.56 -19.09
CA MET A 273 -0.38 6.37 -20.44
C MET A 273 -0.16 7.58 -21.36
N TYR A 274 -0.25 8.81 -20.85
CA TYR A 274 0.13 10.03 -21.59
C TYR A 274 1.59 9.95 -22.05
N LYS A 275 2.52 9.59 -21.15
CA LYS A 275 3.94 9.40 -21.49
C LYS A 275 4.13 8.28 -22.51
N GLN A 276 3.50 7.12 -22.28
CA GLN A 276 3.61 5.94 -23.15
C GLN A 276 3.12 6.22 -24.58
N THR A 277 2.06 7.02 -24.71
CA THR A 277 1.49 7.42 -26.00
C THR A 277 2.17 8.64 -26.61
N ASN A 278 3.35 9.02 -26.10
CA ASN A 278 4.13 10.16 -26.55
C ASN A 278 3.34 11.47 -26.58
N GLY A 279 2.54 11.70 -25.54
CA GLY A 279 1.78 12.93 -25.35
C GLY A 279 0.46 12.98 -26.12
N SER A 280 -0.29 11.88 -26.19
CA SER A 280 -1.57 11.89 -26.92
C SER A 280 -2.60 12.81 -26.25
N ALA A 281 -3.38 13.51 -27.08
CA ALA A 281 -4.41 14.46 -26.63
C ALA A 281 -5.52 13.78 -25.78
N VAL A 282 -5.81 12.50 -26.03
CA VAL A 282 -6.80 11.72 -25.26
C VAL A 282 -6.34 11.58 -23.82
N TRP A 283 -5.11 11.09 -23.60
CA TRP A 283 -4.58 10.92 -22.25
C TRP A 283 -4.26 12.26 -21.59
N GLU A 284 -3.87 13.29 -22.35
CA GLU A 284 -3.71 14.64 -21.81
C GLU A 284 -5.03 15.19 -21.25
N THR A 285 -6.14 14.99 -21.97
CA THR A 285 -7.48 15.40 -21.54
C THR A 285 -7.87 14.66 -20.25
N ARG A 286 -7.66 13.34 -20.22
CA ARG A 286 -7.92 12.49 -19.05
C ARG A 286 -7.11 12.95 -17.82
N VAL A 287 -5.81 13.22 -17.98
CA VAL A 287 -4.94 13.73 -16.91
C VAL A 287 -5.41 15.10 -16.40
N ASN A 288 -5.75 16.02 -17.30
CA ASN A 288 -6.24 17.34 -16.91
C ASN A 288 -7.57 17.28 -16.15
N GLY A 289 -8.51 16.47 -16.65
CA GLY A 289 -9.81 16.24 -16.02
C GLY A 289 -9.67 15.66 -14.62
N LEU A 290 -8.93 14.56 -14.50
CA LEU A 290 -8.63 13.93 -13.21
C LEU A 290 -7.95 14.91 -12.24
N LEU A 291 -6.88 15.59 -12.66
CA LEU A 291 -6.16 16.51 -11.75
C LEU A 291 -7.04 17.64 -11.25
N ASN A 292 -7.85 18.24 -12.14
CA ASN A 292 -8.77 19.31 -11.75
C ASN A 292 -9.79 18.81 -10.73
N GLN A 293 -10.39 17.63 -10.98
CA GLN A 293 -11.39 17.08 -10.07
C GLN A 293 -10.78 16.62 -8.75
N THR A 294 -9.58 16.02 -8.78
CA THR A 294 -8.82 15.65 -7.59
C THR A 294 -8.55 16.85 -6.69
N ILE A 295 -8.07 17.97 -7.26
CA ILE A 295 -7.84 19.21 -6.50
C ILE A 295 -9.15 19.76 -5.95
N ASN A 296 -10.22 19.77 -6.75
CA ASN A 296 -11.52 20.29 -6.34
C ASN A 296 -12.16 19.50 -5.17
N VAL A 297 -12.05 18.17 -5.18
CA VAL A 297 -12.67 17.32 -4.16
C VAL A 297 -11.78 17.17 -2.92
N PHE A 298 -10.50 16.89 -3.11
CA PHE A 298 -9.63 16.43 -2.02
C PHE A 298 -8.67 17.50 -1.50
N PHE A 299 -8.70 18.74 -2.04
CA PHE A 299 -7.90 19.85 -1.53
C PHE A 299 -8.76 21.08 -1.18
N PRO A 300 -9.81 20.94 -0.34
CA PRO A 300 -10.54 22.10 0.14
C PRO A 300 -9.56 23.07 0.82
N GLU A 301 -9.66 24.35 0.45
CA GLU A 301 -8.75 25.40 0.94
C GLU A 301 -7.25 25.13 0.64
N GLY A 302 -6.96 24.25 -0.31
CA GLY A 302 -5.59 23.87 -0.70
C GLY A 302 -4.93 22.83 0.19
N ILE A 303 -5.65 22.21 1.13
CA ILE A 303 -5.11 21.21 2.06
C ILE A 303 -5.74 19.84 1.76
N ALA A 304 -4.92 18.81 1.62
CA ALA A 304 -5.40 17.45 1.37
C ALA A 304 -6.35 16.95 2.47
N TYR A 305 -7.49 16.38 2.09
CA TYR A 305 -8.59 16.03 2.99
C TYR A 305 -9.35 14.79 2.51
N GLU A 306 -9.62 13.83 3.41
CA GLU A 306 -10.48 12.68 3.11
C GLU A 306 -11.97 13.02 3.27
N VAL A 307 -12.61 13.45 2.17
CA VAL A 307 -14.03 13.86 2.17
C VAL A 307 -15.00 12.79 2.67
N ALA A 308 -14.63 11.51 2.59
CA ALA A 308 -15.47 10.41 3.03
C ALA A 308 -15.52 10.23 4.55
N CYS A 309 -14.53 10.72 5.30
CA CYS A 309 -14.42 10.41 6.73
C CYS A 309 -13.85 11.52 7.62
N GLU A 310 -13.00 12.42 7.11
CA GLU A 310 -12.19 13.34 7.94
C GLU A 310 -13.04 14.41 8.67
N ALA A 311 -14.28 14.64 8.21
CA ALA A 311 -15.22 15.53 8.89
C ALA A 311 -15.56 15.07 10.31
N ALA A 312 -15.48 13.76 10.55
CA ALA A 312 -15.61 13.17 11.87
C ALA A 312 -14.77 11.90 11.91
N LEU A 313 -13.56 12.00 12.46
CA LEU A 313 -12.54 10.94 12.46
C LEU A 313 -12.99 9.57 12.97
N VAL A 314 -14.08 9.49 13.75
CA VAL A 314 -14.73 8.23 14.14
C VAL A 314 -15.24 7.41 12.94
N HIS A 315 -15.43 8.04 11.79
CA HIS A 315 -15.80 7.40 10.53
C HIS A 315 -14.60 6.99 9.69
N CYS A 316 -13.37 7.44 10.02
CA CYS A 316 -12.17 6.99 9.34
C CYS A 316 -11.79 5.61 9.87
N THR A 317 -11.65 4.65 8.95
CA THR A 317 -11.09 3.34 9.26
C THR A 317 -9.57 3.41 9.39
N ILE A 318 -8.96 2.33 9.89
CA ILE A 318 -7.49 2.22 9.96
C ILE A 318 -6.86 2.44 8.56
N ASP A 319 -7.49 1.89 7.53
CA ASP A 319 -7.06 2.03 6.13
C ASP A 319 -7.12 3.50 5.67
N MET A 320 -8.23 4.20 5.96
CA MET A 320 -8.45 5.57 5.49
C MET A 320 -7.44 6.58 6.03
N PHE A 321 -6.80 6.30 7.18
CA PHE A 321 -5.74 7.16 7.71
C PHE A 321 -4.51 7.23 6.81
N SER A 322 -4.33 6.29 5.88
CA SER A 322 -3.20 6.24 4.96
C SER A 322 -3.49 6.86 3.58
N TYR A 323 -4.75 7.12 3.22
CA TYR A 323 -5.13 7.43 1.83
C TYR A 323 -4.49 8.72 1.30
N LYS A 324 -4.35 9.75 2.14
CA LYS A 324 -3.65 10.99 1.77
C LYS A 324 -2.17 10.78 1.44
N ALA A 325 -1.53 9.75 1.98
CA ALA A 325 -0.17 9.38 1.59
C ALA A 325 -0.12 9.05 0.10
N TYR A 326 -1.06 8.21 -0.35
CA TYR A 326 -1.11 7.74 -1.73
C TYR A 326 -1.55 8.83 -2.69
N LEU A 327 -2.54 9.63 -2.31
CA LEU A 327 -2.94 10.81 -3.07
C LEU A 327 -1.73 11.71 -3.38
N THR A 328 -1.02 12.13 -2.34
CA THR A 328 0.02 13.16 -2.46
C THR A 328 1.24 12.64 -3.20
N ARG A 329 1.68 11.41 -2.92
CA ARG A 329 2.82 10.79 -3.62
C ARG A 329 2.54 10.52 -5.09
N TRP A 330 1.34 10.04 -5.43
CA TRP A 330 0.98 9.75 -6.81
C TRP A 330 0.74 11.03 -7.62
N MET A 331 0.23 12.09 -7.00
CA MET A 331 0.22 13.42 -7.60
C MET A 331 1.63 13.93 -7.88
N ALA A 332 2.57 13.78 -6.94
CA ALA A 332 3.96 14.17 -7.17
C ALA A 332 4.58 13.37 -8.33
N ALA A 333 4.45 12.04 -8.30
CA ALA A 333 4.94 11.15 -9.35
C ALA A 333 4.33 11.50 -10.73
N THR A 334 3.05 11.86 -10.80
CA THR A 334 2.36 12.30 -12.03
C THR A 334 3.15 13.40 -12.76
N THR A 335 3.80 14.31 -12.05
CA THR A 335 4.58 15.40 -12.65
C THR A 335 5.80 14.92 -13.45
N LYS A 336 6.31 13.71 -13.17
CA LYS A 336 7.40 13.07 -13.93
C LYS A 336 6.94 12.42 -15.23
N PHE A 337 5.65 12.11 -15.35
CA PHE A 337 5.06 11.51 -16.55
C PHE A 337 4.31 12.53 -17.39
N ALA A 338 3.70 13.54 -16.76
CA ALA A 338 2.96 14.62 -17.39
C ALA A 338 3.42 15.99 -16.84
N PRO A 339 4.56 16.54 -17.30
CA PRO A 339 5.17 17.74 -16.71
C PRO A 339 4.29 19.00 -16.66
N PHE A 340 3.30 19.13 -17.56
CA PHE A 340 2.33 20.23 -17.57
C PHE A 340 1.43 20.29 -16.32
N THR A 341 1.47 19.25 -15.48
CA THR A 341 0.72 19.18 -14.21
C THR A 341 1.46 19.83 -13.04
N TYR A 342 2.78 20.07 -13.18
CA TYR A 342 3.67 20.41 -12.07
C TYR A 342 3.18 21.59 -11.21
N ASP A 343 2.89 22.74 -11.82
CA ASP A 343 2.54 23.96 -11.08
C ASP A 343 1.27 23.79 -10.22
N ARG A 344 0.26 23.09 -10.75
CA ARG A 344 -0.99 22.80 -10.02
C ARG A 344 -0.75 21.81 -8.88
N VAL A 345 0.03 20.75 -9.14
CA VAL A 345 0.35 19.73 -8.15
C VAL A 345 1.16 20.33 -7.00
N ILE A 346 2.28 20.98 -7.30
CA ILE A 346 3.20 21.47 -6.27
C ILE A 346 2.55 22.54 -5.38
N ALA A 347 1.66 23.37 -5.93
CA ALA A 347 0.89 24.35 -5.15
C ALA A 347 0.01 23.68 -4.07
N ALA A 348 -0.68 22.58 -4.43
CA ALA A 348 -1.50 21.81 -3.50
C ALA A 348 -0.65 21.08 -2.45
N LEU A 349 0.48 20.48 -2.87
CA LEU A 349 1.39 19.75 -1.99
C LEU A 349 2.11 20.67 -0.99
N GLN A 350 2.53 21.87 -1.40
CA GLN A 350 3.22 22.81 -0.52
C GLN A 350 2.33 23.32 0.62
N THR A 351 1.06 23.60 0.33
CA THR A 351 0.08 24.02 1.35
C THR A 351 -0.21 22.86 2.31
N SER A 352 -0.46 21.68 1.76
CA SER A 352 -0.70 20.45 2.54
C SER A 352 0.49 20.06 3.41
N ALA A 353 1.73 20.16 2.92
CA ALA A 353 2.93 19.79 3.66
C ALA A 353 3.17 20.68 4.90
N ARG A 354 2.93 21.99 4.78
CA ARG A 354 3.00 22.90 5.93
C ARG A 354 1.94 22.54 6.97
N ALA A 355 0.73 22.26 6.54
CA ALA A 355 -0.37 21.86 7.42
C ALA A 355 -0.12 20.50 8.10
N ALA A 356 0.40 19.52 7.37
CA ALA A 356 0.79 18.21 7.91
C ALA A 356 1.88 18.34 8.99
N ALA A 357 2.90 19.16 8.77
CA ALA A 357 3.96 19.38 9.75
C ALA A 357 3.43 19.97 11.07
N LEU A 358 2.42 20.86 11.00
CA LEU A 358 1.76 21.41 12.20
C LEU A 358 0.99 20.36 13.00
N GLN A 359 0.42 19.35 12.33
CA GLN A 359 -0.24 18.19 12.97
C GLN A 359 0.73 17.17 13.57
N CYS A 360 2.04 17.31 13.31
CA CYS A 360 3.08 16.50 13.93
C CYS A 360 3.50 17.09 15.29
N SER A 361 2.54 17.17 16.22
CA SER A 361 2.72 17.66 17.60
C SER A 361 2.18 16.68 18.65
N GLY A 362 1.73 15.50 18.22
CA GLY A 362 1.06 14.49 19.04
C GLY A 362 1.98 13.78 20.03
N SER A 363 1.39 13.34 21.14
CA SER A 363 2.06 12.59 22.21
C SER A 363 1.24 11.37 22.64
N PRO A 364 1.00 10.39 21.75
CA PRO A 364 0.21 9.21 22.09
C PRO A 364 0.91 8.37 23.17
N ALA A 365 0.12 7.84 24.10
CA ALA A 365 0.63 7.17 25.30
C ALA A 365 1.42 5.88 25.00
N ASP A 366 1.08 5.20 23.89
CA ASP A 366 1.70 3.95 23.45
C ASP A 366 3.00 4.16 22.63
N LYS A 367 3.34 5.42 22.28
CA LYS A 367 4.59 5.77 21.58
C LYS A 367 5.36 6.91 22.25
N PRO A 368 5.94 6.68 23.45
CA PRO A 368 6.66 7.72 24.18
C PRO A 368 7.91 8.22 23.44
N GLN A 369 8.48 7.47 22.49
CA GLN A 369 9.67 7.88 21.73
C GLN A 369 9.40 9.05 20.77
N GLY A 370 8.17 9.18 20.28
CA GLY A 370 7.73 10.28 19.42
C GLY A 370 6.89 11.33 20.16
N ALA A 371 6.98 11.36 21.50
CA ALA A 371 6.23 12.33 22.29
C ALA A 371 6.54 13.76 21.82
N GLY A 372 5.48 14.46 21.44
CA GLY A 372 5.52 15.83 20.96
C GLY A 372 5.84 15.97 19.48
N ARG A 373 5.79 14.89 18.71
CA ARG A 373 6.07 14.96 17.26
C ARG A 373 5.35 13.91 16.42
N MET A 374 4.46 13.12 17.03
CA MET A 374 3.62 12.19 16.25
C MET A 374 2.60 12.96 15.42
N CYS A 375 2.41 12.54 14.18
CA CYS A 375 1.52 13.18 13.22
C CYS A 375 0.08 12.66 13.36
N GLY A 376 -0.87 13.60 13.38
CA GLY A 376 -2.29 13.35 13.10
C GLY A 376 -2.62 13.39 11.61
N LEU A 377 -3.90 13.22 11.29
CA LEU A 377 -4.43 13.29 9.92
C LEU A 377 -5.12 14.62 9.61
N SER A 378 -5.81 15.26 10.56
CA SER A 378 -6.65 16.44 10.29
C SER A 378 -5.83 17.72 10.08
N TRP A 379 -5.17 17.82 8.93
CA TRP A 379 -4.26 18.92 8.58
C TRP A 379 -4.96 20.29 8.56
N SER A 380 -6.27 20.34 8.33
CA SER A 380 -7.08 21.56 8.41
C SER A 380 -7.19 22.13 9.83
N GLU A 381 -6.93 21.34 10.88
CA GLU A 381 -6.98 21.77 12.29
C GLU A 381 -5.70 22.48 12.76
N ASN A 382 -4.81 22.86 11.82
CA ASN A 382 -3.58 23.60 12.07
C ASN A 382 -2.66 22.91 13.10
N SER A 383 -2.31 23.59 14.19
CA SER A 383 -1.42 23.05 15.23
C SER A 383 -2.15 22.26 16.33
N THR A 384 -3.48 22.15 16.26
CA THR A 384 -4.26 21.39 17.24
C THR A 384 -4.23 19.92 16.83
N TRP A 385 -3.39 19.12 17.49
CA TRP A 385 -3.31 17.69 17.20
C TRP A 385 -4.68 17.03 17.34
N ASP A 386 -5.07 16.28 16.31
CA ASP A 386 -6.39 15.67 16.19
C ASP A 386 -6.63 14.46 17.13
N GLY A 387 -5.63 14.07 17.90
CA GLY A 387 -5.69 12.95 18.85
C GLY A 387 -5.43 11.58 18.23
N THR A 388 -5.11 11.51 16.93
CA THR A 388 -4.82 10.26 16.22
C THR A 388 -3.33 10.12 15.91
N SER A 389 -2.85 8.87 15.85
CA SER A 389 -1.47 8.56 15.45
C SER A 389 -1.41 7.09 15.03
N GLY A 390 -0.58 6.79 14.04
CA GLY A 390 -0.45 5.45 13.47
C GLY A 390 0.42 5.47 12.23
N VAL A 391 0.63 4.30 11.63
CA VAL A 391 1.43 4.16 10.40
C VAL A 391 0.83 5.01 9.29
N GLY A 392 -0.48 4.94 9.04
CA GLY A 392 -1.17 5.75 8.04
C GLY A 392 -0.92 7.26 8.17
N GLN A 393 -1.05 7.84 9.37
CA GLN A 393 -0.82 9.27 9.61
C GLN A 393 0.64 9.68 9.38
N GLN A 394 1.59 8.87 9.88
CA GLN A 394 3.01 9.11 9.67
C GLN A 394 3.36 9.02 8.18
N MET A 395 2.80 8.03 7.47
CA MET A 395 2.96 7.85 6.04
C MET A 395 2.41 9.06 5.27
N ALA A 396 1.21 9.52 5.62
CA ALA A 396 0.59 10.67 4.97
C ALA A 396 1.43 11.94 5.12
N ALA A 397 1.92 12.22 6.34
CA ALA A 397 2.80 13.36 6.59
C ALA A 397 4.15 13.21 5.87
N LEU A 398 4.74 12.01 5.89
CA LEU A 398 6.01 11.72 5.21
C LEU A 398 5.92 12.01 3.71
N GLU A 399 4.92 11.43 3.04
CA GLU A 399 4.76 11.52 1.59
C GLU A 399 4.52 12.94 1.09
N VAL A 400 3.65 13.70 1.75
CA VAL A 400 3.37 15.07 1.32
C VAL A 400 4.60 15.98 1.52
N ILE A 401 5.38 15.75 2.57
CA ILE A 401 6.59 16.53 2.86
C ILE A 401 7.71 16.18 1.89
N THR A 402 8.05 14.89 1.72
CA THR A 402 9.13 14.47 0.81
C THR A 402 8.82 14.77 -0.65
N SER A 403 7.55 14.71 -1.05
CA SER A 403 7.11 15.05 -2.41
C SER A 403 7.47 16.48 -2.87
N ASN A 404 7.76 17.40 -1.94
CA ASN A 404 8.26 18.74 -2.28
C ASN A 404 9.68 18.73 -2.88
N LEU A 405 10.37 17.58 -2.86
CA LEU A 405 11.67 17.37 -3.50
C LEU A 405 11.56 16.85 -4.96
N ILE A 406 10.35 16.61 -5.47
CA ILE A 406 10.11 15.95 -6.77
C ILE A 406 10.82 16.60 -7.96
N GLN A 407 10.92 17.93 -7.99
CA GLN A 407 11.58 18.63 -9.10
C GLN A 407 13.08 18.31 -9.17
N LYS A 408 13.72 18.06 -8.02
CA LYS A 408 15.16 17.78 -7.90
C LYS A 408 15.47 16.29 -7.98
N ALA A 409 14.46 15.45 -7.77
CA ALA A 409 14.60 14.00 -7.82
C ALA A 409 14.82 13.52 -9.27
N LYS A 410 15.52 12.40 -9.43
CA LYS A 410 15.86 11.83 -10.75
C LYS A 410 14.62 11.34 -11.49
N ASP A 411 14.62 11.33 -12.82
CA ASP A 411 13.47 10.78 -13.54
C ASP A 411 13.35 9.26 -13.34
N PRO A 412 12.12 8.71 -13.31
CA PRO A 412 11.89 7.27 -13.27
C PRO A 412 12.60 6.56 -14.42
N LEU A 413 13.29 5.48 -14.08
CA LEU A 413 14.03 4.60 -14.97
C LEU A 413 13.08 3.69 -15.76
N THR A 414 13.61 3.20 -16.88
CA THR A 414 13.02 2.20 -17.78
C THR A 414 14.11 1.18 -18.12
N ASN A 415 13.75 0.11 -18.84
CA ASN A 415 14.72 -0.84 -19.39
C ASN A 415 15.78 -0.18 -20.30
N SER A 416 15.49 1.00 -20.85
CA SER A 416 16.35 1.71 -21.80
C SER A 416 17.10 2.89 -21.19
N THR A 417 16.73 3.32 -19.98
CA THR A 417 17.30 4.50 -19.30
C THR A 417 18.11 4.14 -18.05
N GLY A 418 18.50 2.87 -17.90
CA GLY A 418 19.41 2.42 -16.84
C GLY A 418 18.74 1.71 -15.67
N GLY A 419 17.48 1.29 -15.80
CA GLY A 419 16.84 0.40 -14.82
C GLY A 419 17.55 -0.95 -14.77
N THR A 420 17.91 -1.41 -13.57
CA THR A 420 18.72 -2.62 -13.36
C THR A 420 17.90 -3.85 -12.96
N SER A 421 16.69 -3.64 -12.43
CA SER A 421 15.82 -4.73 -12.01
C SER A 421 15.41 -5.61 -13.20
N VAL A 422 15.73 -6.90 -13.12
CA VAL A 422 15.49 -7.85 -14.21
C VAL A 422 14.02 -8.29 -14.23
N GLY A 423 13.40 -8.23 -15.41
CA GLY A 423 12.02 -8.67 -15.60
C GLY A 423 11.88 -10.17 -15.85
N ASN A 424 10.67 -10.68 -15.69
CA ASN A 424 10.23 -11.99 -16.15
C ASN A 424 8.81 -11.84 -16.74
N PRO A 425 8.67 -11.75 -18.08
CA PRO A 425 7.37 -11.53 -18.73
C PRO A 425 6.32 -12.62 -18.45
N THR A 426 6.75 -13.82 -18.06
CA THR A 426 5.86 -14.95 -17.72
C THR A 426 5.74 -15.17 -16.21
N ALA A 427 6.21 -14.25 -15.37
CA ALA A 427 6.02 -14.35 -13.93
C ALA A 427 4.52 -14.37 -13.60
N GLY A 428 4.07 -15.20 -12.66
CA GLY A 428 2.65 -15.29 -12.28
C GLY A 428 1.73 -15.98 -13.31
N THR A 429 2.24 -16.53 -14.42
CA THR A 429 1.41 -17.24 -15.42
C THR A 429 1.35 -18.77 -15.22
N GLY A 430 1.76 -19.29 -14.06
CA GLY A 430 1.80 -20.73 -13.76
C GLY A 430 0.42 -21.42 -13.76
N ASP A 431 0.41 -22.77 -13.74
CA ASP A 431 -0.80 -23.61 -13.90
C ASP A 431 -1.94 -23.17 -12.98
N SER A 432 -3.17 -23.13 -13.52
CA SER A 432 -4.41 -22.68 -12.86
C SER A 432 -4.80 -23.47 -11.60
N SER A 433 -4.12 -24.58 -11.29
CA SER A 433 -4.24 -25.26 -9.99
C SER A 433 -3.59 -24.47 -8.85
N SER A 434 -2.70 -23.51 -9.14
CA SER A 434 -2.08 -22.65 -8.13
C SER A 434 -3.01 -21.56 -7.57
N GLN A 435 -4.19 -21.35 -8.17
CA GLN A 435 -5.13 -20.28 -7.81
C GLN A 435 -6.32 -20.74 -6.97
N ASP A 436 -6.51 -22.05 -6.82
CA ASP A 436 -7.43 -22.60 -5.82
C ASP A 436 -6.59 -23.07 -4.62
N PRO A 437 -6.64 -22.41 -3.45
CA PRO A 437 -5.95 -22.89 -2.26
C PRO A 437 -6.44 -24.27 -1.79
N ASN A 438 -7.54 -24.81 -2.37
CA ASN A 438 -8.01 -26.19 -2.18
C ASN A 438 -7.59 -27.15 -3.30
N ALA A 439 -7.00 -26.67 -4.39
CA ALA A 439 -6.44 -27.53 -5.41
C ALA A 439 -5.23 -28.25 -4.80
N LYS A 440 -5.38 -29.55 -4.60
CA LYS A 440 -4.30 -30.39 -4.12
C LYS A 440 -3.30 -30.56 -5.25
N ASP A 441 -2.07 -30.11 -5.04
CA ASP A 441 -0.98 -30.44 -5.95
C ASP A 441 -0.94 -31.95 -6.21
N PRO A 442 -0.61 -32.37 -7.44
CA PRO A 442 -0.34 -33.77 -7.74
C PRO A 442 0.74 -34.28 -6.79
N LYS A 443 0.38 -35.20 -5.88
CA LYS A 443 1.31 -35.74 -4.88
C LYS A 443 2.54 -36.33 -5.56
N SER A 444 3.72 -35.88 -5.15
CA SER A 444 4.98 -36.36 -5.70
C SER A 444 5.17 -37.85 -5.40
N ALA A 445 6.09 -38.51 -6.12
CA ALA A 445 6.44 -39.90 -5.83
C ALA A 445 6.97 -40.06 -4.38
N GLY A 446 7.66 -39.05 -3.86
CA GLY A 446 8.12 -38.98 -2.48
C GLY A 446 6.97 -38.89 -1.47
N ASP A 447 5.96 -38.06 -1.73
CA ASP A 447 4.79 -37.92 -0.85
C ASP A 447 3.98 -39.22 -0.78
N LYS A 448 3.82 -39.89 -1.92
CA LYS A 448 3.13 -41.19 -2.00
C LYS A 448 3.91 -42.27 -1.25
N ALA A 449 5.23 -42.29 -1.38
CA ALA A 449 6.08 -43.23 -0.64
C ALA A 449 6.05 -42.97 0.86
N GLY A 450 6.17 -41.70 1.29
CA GLY A 450 6.10 -41.30 2.70
C GLY A 450 4.75 -41.64 3.34
N ALA A 451 3.64 -41.33 2.64
CA ALA A 451 2.30 -41.67 3.11
C ALA A 451 2.08 -43.20 3.22
N GLY A 452 2.59 -43.96 2.25
CA GLY A 452 2.56 -45.42 2.27
C GLY A 452 3.34 -46.02 3.44
N ILE A 453 4.56 -45.52 3.70
CA ILE A 453 5.40 -45.95 4.83
C ILE A 453 4.70 -45.62 6.15
N LEU A 454 4.20 -44.41 6.31
CA LEU A 454 3.51 -43.98 7.54
C LEU A 454 2.27 -44.85 7.81
N THR A 455 1.49 -45.14 6.76
CA THR A 455 0.30 -45.99 6.86
C THR A 455 0.68 -47.41 7.25
N ALA A 456 1.74 -47.97 6.67
CA ALA A 456 2.25 -49.30 7.04
C ALA A 456 2.71 -49.35 8.52
N ILE A 457 3.39 -48.30 9.00
CA ILE A 457 3.83 -48.19 10.40
C ILE A 457 2.63 -48.13 11.35
N VAL A 458 1.62 -47.30 11.03
CA VAL A 458 0.41 -47.18 11.86
C VAL A 458 -0.36 -48.49 11.90
N ILE A 459 -0.53 -49.16 10.75
CA ILE A 459 -1.17 -50.49 10.69
C ILE A 459 -0.38 -51.50 11.52
N ALA A 460 0.94 -51.54 11.39
CA ALA A 460 1.78 -52.44 12.17
C ALA A 460 1.67 -52.18 13.68
N ALA A 461 1.64 -50.91 14.10
CA ALA A 461 1.47 -50.54 15.51
C ALA A 461 0.10 -50.93 16.06
N VAL A 462 -0.97 -50.72 15.28
CA VAL A 462 -2.33 -51.13 15.66
C VAL A 462 -2.42 -52.65 15.76
N LEU A 463 -1.89 -53.38 14.79
CA LEU A 463 -1.87 -54.85 14.82
C LEU A 463 -1.03 -55.39 15.98
N ALA A 464 0.13 -54.80 16.27
CA ALA A 464 0.96 -55.17 17.42
C ALA A 464 0.22 -54.92 18.75
N GLY A 465 -0.49 -53.80 18.86
CA GLY A 465 -1.34 -53.51 20.03
C GLY A 465 -2.49 -54.50 20.18
N LEU A 466 -3.17 -54.85 19.09
CA LEU A 466 -4.24 -55.85 19.10
C LEU A 466 -3.72 -57.25 19.47
N VAL A 467 -2.53 -57.63 18.97
CA VAL A 467 -1.87 -58.89 19.34
C VAL A 467 -1.51 -58.88 20.82
N TRP A 468 -0.90 -57.80 21.34
CA TRP A 468 -0.58 -57.67 22.77
C TRP A 468 -1.82 -57.86 23.63
N VAL A 469 -2.89 -57.13 23.35
CA VAL A 469 -4.15 -57.20 24.13
C VAL A 469 -4.81 -58.57 24.03
N SER A 470 -4.53 -59.33 22.98
CA SER A 470 -5.07 -60.68 22.77
C SER A 470 -4.17 -61.79 23.33
N MET A 471 -2.98 -61.47 23.88
CA MET A 471 -2.16 -62.48 24.56
C MET A 471 -2.78 -62.80 25.92
N PRO A 472 -3.07 -64.08 26.22
CA PRO A 472 -3.50 -64.48 27.55
C PRO A 472 -2.40 -64.20 28.57
N ASP A 473 -2.77 -63.70 29.76
CA ASP A 473 -1.85 -63.49 30.89
C ASP A 473 -1.26 -64.84 31.35
N GLU A 474 -0.19 -65.29 30.70
CA GLU A 474 0.66 -66.34 31.25
C GLU A 474 1.54 -65.75 32.35
N LYS A 475 0.94 -65.70 33.56
CA LYS A 475 1.59 -65.76 34.87
C LYS A 475 2.81 -64.86 35.06
N MET A 476 2.57 -63.65 35.58
CA MET A 476 3.46 -63.10 36.61
C MET A 476 3.29 -63.95 37.87
N ALA A 477 4.10 -65.00 38.00
CA ALA A 477 4.37 -65.75 39.22
C ALA A 477 5.86 -66.04 39.31
#